data_AF-A0A4R5I7W3-F1
#
_entry.id   AF-A0A4R5I7W3-F1
#
_cell.length_a   1.000
_cell.length_b   1.000
_cell.length_c   1.000
_cell.angle_alpha   90.00
_cell.angle_beta   90.00
_cell.angle_gamma   90.00
#
_symmetry.space_group_name_H-M   'P 1'
#
loop_
_entity.id
_entity.type
_entity.pdbx_description
1 polymer ?
#
loop_
_entity_poly.entity_id
_entity_poly.type
_entity_poly.pdbx_seq_one_letter_code
_entity_poly.pdbx_strand_id
1 'polypeptide(L)'
;DRLYQEALSDPELKRTQVELEAALSNSREARQVVFDLFQDLDGFSLDDYKPFSDVSSGLDRLVRFLSAAVADRQQKLIKVDDETYDLVTVDDTRRARFTLNRDTAMSQDDLELMGLDHPLVQEELGRWRSVPPEDVGIAVSGDVDMPVLLSLWMVEASAGNGERRVVLQPIAVKQDGARVPAVERQCERYLQAPATSPRFVPKQRLELFARAVEPTLQRELKHKGAANGDGSYSAELIGYVEIVDQGA
;
A
#
# COMPACT_ATOMS: atom_id res chain seq x y z
N ASP A 1 -29.14 -13.28 -44.17
CA ASP A 1 -29.73 -14.22 -45.15
C ASP A 1 -30.35 -13.59 -46.40
N ARG A 2 -30.95 -12.39 -46.37
CA ARG A 2 -31.36 -11.67 -47.61
C ARG A 2 -30.18 -11.21 -48.48
N LEU A 3 -29.08 -10.77 -47.85
CA LEU A 3 -27.84 -10.34 -48.50
C LEU A 3 -27.13 -11.46 -49.29
N TYR A 4 -27.16 -12.70 -48.78
CA TYR A 4 -26.55 -13.85 -49.46
C TYR A 4 -27.32 -14.27 -50.72
N GLN A 5 -28.65 -14.06 -50.75
CA GLN A 5 -29.47 -14.36 -51.92
C GLN A 5 -29.31 -13.30 -53.02
N GLU A 6 -29.10 -12.03 -52.67
CA GLU A 6 -28.84 -10.97 -53.64
C GLU A 6 -27.44 -11.11 -54.29
N ALA A 7 -26.44 -11.61 -53.53
CA ALA A 7 -25.08 -11.84 -54.03
C ALA A 7 -24.95 -12.96 -55.08
N LEU A 8 -25.90 -13.91 -55.13
CA LEU A 8 -25.93 -14.99 -56.12
C LEU A 8 -26.53 -14.57 -57.48
N SER A 9 -27.09 -13.35 -57.58
CA SER A 9 -27.84 -12.88 -58.76
C SER A 9 -27.07 -11.94 -59.68
N ASP A 10 -25.82 -11.58 -59.35
CA ASP A 10 -25.05 -10.54 -60.04
C ASP A 10 -24.00 -11.15 -61.01
N PRO A 11 -24.19 -11.06 -62.34
CA PRO A 11 -23.34 -11.75 -63.32
C PRO A 11 -21.96 -11.12 -63.55
N GLU A 12 -21.69 -9.91 -63.05
CA GLU A 12 -20.42 -9.23 -63.31
C GLU A 12 -19.38 -9.34 -62.18
N LEU A 13 -19.70 -9.93 -61.01
CA LEU A 13 -18.76 -10.19 -59.88
C LEU A 13 -17.87 -8.99 -59.46
N LYS A 14 -18.15 -7.77 -59.90
CA LYS A 14 -17.35 -6.58 -59.58
C LYS A 14 -17.54 -6.13 -58.14
N ARG A 15 -18.69 -6.45 -57.54
CA ARG A 15 -19.05 -6.01 -56.18
C ARG A 15 -18.49 -6.93 -55.08
N THR A 16 -18.37 -8.23 -55.36
CA THR A 16 -17.79 -9.23 -54.44
C THR A 16 -16.27 -9.10 -54.30
N GLN A 17 -15.56 -8.64 -55.35
CA GLN A 17 -14.11 -8.44 -55.29
C GLN A 17 -13.73 -7.22 -54.41
N VAL A 18 -14.50 -6.13 -54.50
CA VAL A 18 -14.31 -4.93 -53.68
C VAL A 18 -14.66 -5.21 -52.21
N GLU A 19 -15.70 -6.00 -51.93
CA GLU A 19 -16.04 -6.39 -50.56
C GLU A 19 -15.02 -7.35 -49.95
N LEU A 20 -14.43 -8.26 -50.73
CA LEU A 20 -13.33 -9.12 -50.30
C LEU A 20 -12.05 -8.33 -50.01
N GLU A 21 -11.70 -7.35 -50.86
CA GLU A 21 -10.57 -6.45 -50.60
C GLU A 21 -10.80 -5.59 -49.36
N ALA A 22 -12.01 -5.08 -49.16
CA ALA A 22 -12.39 -4.34 -47.96
C ALA A 22 -12.30 -5.21 -46.70
N ALA A 23 -12.78 -6.46 -46.76
CA ALA A 23 -12.71 -7.40 -45.64
C ALA A 23 -11.25 -7.82 -45.31
N LEU A 24 -10.42 -8.03 -46.34
CA LEU A 24 -8.99 -8.33 -46.17
C LEU A 24 -8.20 -7.13 -45.65
N SER A 25 -8.52 -5.91 -46.11
CA SER A 25 -7.93 -4.68 -45.59
C SER A 25 -8.30 -4.45 -44.14
N ASN A 26 -9.57 -4.59 -43.79
CA ASN A 26 -10.05 -4.44 -42.42
C ASN A 26 -9.49 -5.53 -41.49
N SER A 27 -9.30 -6.76 -42.00
CA SER A 27 -8.63 -7.82 -41.24
C SER A 27 -7.13 -7.55 -41.02
N ARG A 28 -6.44 -6.95 -42.00
CA ARG A 28 -5.03 -6.54 -41.85
C ARG A 28 -4.87 -5.37 -40.89
N GLU A 29 -5.77 -4.40 -40.98
CA GLU A 29 -5.82 -3.24 -40.07
C GLU A 29 -6.16 -3.67 -38.65
N ALA A 30 -7.16 -4.54 -38.46
CA ALA A 30 -7.46 -5.13 -37.15
C ALA A 30 -6.28 -5.95 -36.61
N ARG A 31 -5.56 -6.71 -37.47
CA ARG A 31 -4.35 -7.43 -37.05
C ARG A 31 -3.23 -6.48 -36.62
N GLN A 32 -3.08 -5.34 -37.30
CA GLN A 32 -2.08 -4.33 -36.96
C GLN A 32 -2.47 -3.59 -35.68
N VAL A 33 -3.72 -3.19 -35.50
CA VAL A 33 -4.22 -2.55 -34.27
C VAL A 33 -4.11 -3.49 -33.08
N VAL A 34 -4.42 -4.77 -33.25
CA VAL A 34 -4.21 -5.80 -32.22
C VAL A 34 -2.71 -5.93 -31.93
N PHE A 35 -1.86 -6.00 -32.96
CA PHE A 35 -0.41 -6.06 -32.78
C PHE A 35 0.15 -4.83 -32.08
N ASP A 36 -0.33 -3.62 -32.39
CA ASP A 36 0.06 -2.36 -31.75
C ASP A 36 -0.43 -2.30 -30.28
N LEU A 37 -1.63 -2.84 -29.98
CA LEU A 37 -2.12 -3.01 -28.60
C LEU A 37 -1.24 -3.97 -27.79
N PHE A 38 -0.65 -4.98 -28.45
CA PHE A 38 0.19 -6.00 -27.83
C PHE A 38 1.69 -5.66 -27.88
N GLN A 39 2.15 -4.73 -28.75
CA GLN A 39 3.52 -4.21 -28.76
C GLN A 39 3.82 -3.36 -27.52
N ASP A 40 2.81 -2.74 -26.92
CA ASP A 40 2.95 -1.97 -25.67
C ASP A 40 3.23 -2.86 -24.44
N LEU A 41 3.30 -4.19 -24.62
CA LEU A 41 3.69 -5.15 -23.58
C LEU A 41 5.18 -5.52 -23.62
N ASP A 42 6.00 -4.97 -24.52
CA ASP A 42 7.47 -5.19 -24.48
C ASP A 42 8.12 -4.58 -23.21
N GLY A 43 7.40 -3.72 -22.48
CA GLY A 43 7.73 -3.26 -21.13
C GLY A 43 7.05 -4.02 -19.99
N PHE A 44 6.23 -5.04 -20.30
CA PHE A 44 5.51 -5.84 -19.31
C PHE A 44 6.26 -7.14 -19.04
N SER A 45 7.12 -7.13 -18.03
CA SER A 45 7.74 -8.37 -17.54
C SER A 45 7.03 -8.87 -16.30
N LEU A 46 6.58 -10.13 -16.31
CA LEU A 46 6.16 -10.83 -15.09
C LEU A 46 7.30 -10.88 -14.05
N ASP A 47 8.56 -10.75 -14.48
CA ASP A 47 9.71 -10.66 -13.58
C ASP A 47 9.74 -9.35 -12.79
N ASP A 48 9.16 -8.27 -13.30
CA ASP A 48 9.02 -7.00 -12.56
C ASP A 48 8.01 -7.15 -11.40
N TYR A 49 7.17 -8.19 -11.44
CA TYR A 49 6.23 -8.52 -10.39
C TYR A 49 6.74 -9.61 -9.42
N LYS A 50 7.87 -10.26 -9.69
CA LYS A 50 8.51 -11.22 -8.77
C LYS A 50 8.81 -10.66 -7.39
N PRO A 51 9.23 -9.39 -7.21
CA PRO A 51 9.40 -8.82 -5.87
C PRO A 51 8.09 -8.75 -5.06
N PHE A 52 6.94 -8.77 -5.74
CA PHE A 52 5.61 -8.79 -5.13
C PHE A 52 5.02 -10.21 -5.03
N SER A 53 5.77 -11.26 -5.38
CA SER A 53 5.25 -12.63 -5.40
C SER A 53 5.08 -13.26 -4.01
N ASP A 54 5.75 -12.73 -2.97
CA ASP A 54 5.52 -13.15 -1.58
C ASP A 54 4.30 -12.42 -0.99
N VAL A 55 3.14 -12.69 -1.57
CA VAL A 55 1.84 -12.14 -1.16
C VAL A 55 1.45 -12.68 0.23
N SER A 56 1.92 -13.87 0.60
CA SER A 56 1.69 -14.50 1.91
C SER A 56 2.10 -13.58 3.06
N SER A 57 3.31 -13.02 3.00
CA SER A 57 3.80 -12.09 4.02
C SER A 57 2.93 -10.82 4.11
N GLY A 58 2.38 -10.35 2.99
CA GLY A 58 1.49 -9.19 2.92
C GLY A 58 0.09 -9.46 3.48
N LEU A 59 -0.47 -10.63 3.20
CA LEU A 59 -1.78 -11.04 3.71
C LEU A 59 -1.74 -11.28 5.23
N ASP A 60 -0.68 -11.89 5.74
CA ASP A 60 -0.48 -12.04 7.17
C ASP A 60 -0.40 -10.69 7.88
N ARG A 61 0.25 -9.69 7.27
CA ARG A 61 0.28 -8.31 7.79
C ARG A 61 -1.10 -7.69 7.82
N LEU A 62 -1.92 -7.93 6.80
CA LEU A 62 -3.31 -7.43 6.75
C LEU A 62 -4.16 -8.05 7.87
N VAL A 63 -4.05 -9.36 8.09
CA VAL A 63 -4.75 -10.04 9.20
C VAL A 63 -4.30 -9.49 10.55
N ARG A 64 -2.99 -9.33 10.76
CA ARG A 64 -2.44 -8.76 12.01
C ARG A 64 -2.92 -7.33 12.24
N PHE A 65 -2.90 -6.50 11.19
CA PHE A 65 -3.39 -5.12 11.24
C PHE A 65 -4.87 -5.10 11.63
N LEU A 66 -5.73 -5.83 10.91
CA LEU A 66 -7.16 -5.81 11.16
C LEU A 66 -7.48 -6.34 12.57
N SER A 67 -6.83 -7.43 12.99
CA SER A 67 -6.98 -7.99 14.33
C SER A 67 -6.63 -6.97 15.42
N ALA A 68 -5.52 -6.24 15.29
CA ALA A 68 -5.12 -5.20 16.23
C ALA A 68 -6.08 -3.99 16.19
N ALA A 69 -6.48 -3.56 15.00
CA ALA A 69 -7.37 -2.42 14.83
C ALA A 69 -8.75 -2.66 15.46
N VAL A 70 -9.33 -3.84 15.24
CA VAL A 70 -10.67 -4.16 15.76
C VAL A 70 -10.66 -4.44 17.27
N ALA A 71 -9.53 -4.90 17.82
CA ALA A 71 -9.37 -5.13 19.26
C ALA A 71 -9.54 -3.84 20.09
N ASP A 72 -9.10 -2.70 19.56
CA ASP A 72 -9.31 -1.37 20.17
C ASP A 72 -10.80 -1.01 20.31
N ARG A 73 -11.64 -1.54 19.41
CA ARG A 73 -13.11 -1.43 19.47
C ARG A 73 -13.77 -2.56 20.26
N GLN A 74 -12.98 -3.34 21.01
CA GLN A 74 -13.41 -4.54 21.74
C GLN A 74 -14.03 -5.64 20.84
N GLN A 75 -13.83 -5.54 19.53
CA GLN A 75 -14.20 -6.56 18.56
C GLN A 75 -13.08 -7.60 18.45
N LYS A 76 -13.36 -8.73 17.82
CA LYS A 76 -12.37 -9.80 17.65
C LYS A 76 -12.39 -10.33 16.24
N LEU A 77 -11.19 -10.55 15.70
CA LEU A 77 -10.98 -11.34 14.49
C LEU A 77 -10.56 -12.75 14.92
N ILE A 78 -11.43 -13.73 14.73
CA ILE A 78 -11.25 -15.11 15.20
C ILE A 78 -10.98 -16.01 13.99
N LYS A 79 -9.87 -16.73 13.99
CA LYS A 79 -9.63 -17.78 12.98
C LYS A 79 -10.52 -18.98 13.29
N VAL A 80 -11.42 -19.33 12.36
CA VAL A 80 -12.43 -20.38 12.57
C VAL A 80 -11.92 -21.73 12.07
N ASP A 81 -11.22 -21.71 10.95
CA ASP A 81 -10.54 -22.86 10.33
C ASP A 81 -9.27 -22.38 9.61
N ASP A 82 -8.64 -23.24 8.80
CA ASP A 82 -7.38 -22.92 8.13
C ASP A 82 -7.48 -21.75 7.13
N GLU A 83 -8.66 -21.50 6.57
CA GLU A 83 -8.89 -20.58 5.45
C GLU A 83 -9.81 -19.40 5.78
N THR A 84 -10.53 -19.43 6.92
CA THR A 84 -11.56 -18.45 7.25
C THR A 84 -11.39 -17.76 8.61
N TYR A 85 -11.86 -16.51 8.67
CA TYR A 85 -11.83 -15.66 9.86
C TYR A 85 -13.18 -15.00 10.10
N ASP A 86 -13.72 -15.09 11.31
CA ASP A 86 -14.93 -14.37 11.70
C ASP A 86 -14.56 -13.06 12.40
N LEU A 87 -15.09 -11.95 11.91
CA LEU A 87 -15.10 -10.68 12.64
C LEU A 87 -16.37 -10.62 13.50
N VAL A 88 -16.19 -10.64 14.81
CA VAL A 88 -17.29 -10.61 15.79
C VAL A 88 -17.31 -9.29 16.56
N THR A 89 -18.51 -8.79 16.81
CA THR A 89 -18.75 -7.60 17.63
C THR A 89 -18.64 -7.92 19.13
N VAL A 90 -18.74 -6.91 19.99
CA VAL A 90 -18.74 -7.06 21.45
C VAL A 90 -19.86 -7.98 21.94
N ASP A 91 -21.00 -7.97 21.25
CA ASP A 91 -22.18 -8.80 21.55
C ASP A 91 -22.11 -10.20 20.92
N ASP A 92 -20.91 -10.65 20.53
CA ASP A 92 -20.64 -11.95 19.88
C ASP A 92 -21.42 -12.16 18.57
N THR A 93 -21.86 -11.06 17.94
CA THR A 93 -22.55 -11.11 16.66
C THR A 93 -21.53 -11.07 15.53
N ARG A 94 -21.59 -12.04 14.62
CA ARG A 94 -20.74 -12.08 13.42
C ARG A 94 -21.09 -10.93 12.48
N ARG A 95 -20.15 -10.00 12.29
CA ARG A 95 -20.26 -8.85 11.38
C ARG A 95 -19.88 -9.21 9.95
N ALA A 96 -18.83 -10.00 9.78
CA ALA A 96 -18.33 -10.47 8.49
C ALA A 96 -17.58 -11.79 8.68
N ARG A 97 -17.53 -12.60 7.61
CA ARG A 97 -16.65 -13.77 7.52
C ARG A 97 -15.71 -13.57 6.35
N PHE A 98 -14.42 -13.69 6.62
CA PHE A 98 -13.37 -13.43 5.66
C PHE A 98 -12.67 -14.70 5.21
N THR A 99 -12.14 -14.67 3.99
CA THR A 99 -11.09 -15.56 3.52
C THR A 99 -9.97 -14.75 2.85
N LEU A 100 -8.77 -15.33 2.80
CA LEU A 100 -7.63 -14.79 2.03
C LEU A 100 -7.54 -15.41 0.63
N ASN A 101 -8.35 -16.44 0.35
CA ASN A 101 -8.36 -17.13 -0.94
C ASN A 101 -9.46 -16.54 -1.84
N ARG A 102 -9.04 -15.98 -2.98
CA ARG A 102 -9.94 -15.38 -3.97
C ARG A 102 -10.92 -16.40 -4.55
N ASP A 103 -10.48 -17.61 -4.85
CA ASP A 103 -11.34 -18.64 -5.45
C ASP A 103 -12.43 -19.07 -4.46
N THR A 104 -12.06 -19.23 -3.19
CA THR A 104 -13.00 -19.55 -2.10
C THR A 104 -14.04 -18.44 -1.96
N ALA A 105 -13.63 -17.17 -1.94
CA ALA A 105 -14.53 -16.00 -1.87
C ALA A 105 -15.48 -15.89 -3.07
N MET A 106 -15.06 -16.32 -4.26
CA MET A 106 -15.92 -16.30 -5.46
C MET A 106 -16.91 -17.48 -5.52
N SER A 107 -16.66 -18.53 -4.73
CA SER A 107 -17.46 -19.76 -4.72
C SER A 107 -18.52 -19.83 -3.62
N GLN A 108 -18.40 -19.01 -2.58
CA GLN A 108 -19.28 -19.01 -1.42
C GLN A 108 -19.79 -17.59 -1.14
N ASP A 109 -21.11 -17.40 -1.21
CA ASP A 109 -21.75 -16.08 -1.05
C ASP A 109 -21.61 -15.51 0.38
N ASP A 110 -21.32 -16.34 1.38
CA ASP A 110 -21.18 -15.93 2.79
C ASP A 110 -19.73 -15.60 3.19
N LEU A 111 -18.78 -15.66 2.24
CA LEU A 111 -17.37 -15.32 2.45
C LEU A 111 -16.98 -14.05 1.71
N GLU A 112 -16.37 -13.12 2.42
CA GLU A 112 -15.80 -11.89 1.87
C GLU A 112 -14.29 -12.05 1.69
N LEU A 113 -13.74 -11.60 0.55
CA LEU A 113 -12.29 -11.57 0.35
C LEU A 113 -11.69 -10.45 1.19
N MET A 114 -10.80 -10.80 2.13
CA MET A 114 -10.07 -9.78 2.89
C MET A 114 -8.99 -9.15 2.01
N GLY A 115 -9.17 -7.87 1.72
CA GLY A 115 -8.24 -7.07 0.92
C GLY A 115 -8.17 -5.63 1.41
N LEU A 116 -7.19 -4.87 0.91
CA LEU A 116 -7.01 -3.46 1.27
C LEU A 116 -8.24 -2.62 0.91
N ASP A 117 -8.91 -2.92 -0.20
CA ASP A 117 -10.09 -2.17 -0.68
C ASP A 117 -11.39 -2.60 0.01
N HIS A 118 -11.34 -3.57 0.90
CA HIS A 118 -12.52 -4.03 1.62
C HIS A 118 -13.09 -2.89 2.49
N PRO A 119 -14.40 -2.59 2.47
CA PRO A 119 -14.97 -1.45 3.20
C PRO A 119 -14.61 -1.42 4.69
N LEU A 120 -14.62 -2.57 5.36
CA LEU A 120 -14.21 -2.70 6.76
C LEU A 120 -12.72 -2.42 6.99
N VAL A 121 -11.85 -2.79 6.04
CA VAL A 121 -10.42 -2.50 6.12
C VAL A 121 -10.15 -1.03 5.85
N GLN A 122 -10.82 -0.45 4.85
CA GLN A 122 -10.75 0.99 4.54
C GLN A 122 -11.26 1.85 5.71
N GLU A 123 -12.31 1.42 6.40
CA GLU A 123 -12.82 2.08 7.60
C GLU A 123 -11.73 2.16 8.69
N GLU A 124 -11.07 1.03 8.98
CA GLU A 124 -10.00 0.98 9.98
C GLU A 124 -8.75 1.73 9.54
N LEU A 125 -8.33 1.63 8.27
CA LEU A 125 -7.22 2.40 7.72
C LEU A 125 -7.48 3.90 7.82
N GLY A 126 -8.66 4.36 7.43
CA GLY A 126 -9.06 5.76 7.53
C GLY A 126 -9.06 6.26 8.98
N ARG A 127 -9.54 5.43 9.92
CA ARG A 127 -9.53 5.75 11.36
C ARG A 127 -8.11 5.93 11.88
N TRP A 128 -7.22 4.98 11.63
CA TRP A 128 -5.85 5.02 12.13
C TRP A 128 -5.01 6.13 11.47
N ARG A 129 -5.30 6.47 10.20
CA ARG A 129 -4.71 7.64 9.54
C ARG A 129 -5.20 8.98 10.08
N SER A 130 -6.36 8.99 10.74
CA SER A 130 -6.94 10.22 11.31
C SER A 130 -6.51 10.46 12.76
N VAL A 131 -5.66 9.61 13.34
CA VAL A 131 -5.13 9.80 14.70
C VAL A 131 -4.23 11.03 14.71
N PRO A 132 -4.43 11.96 15.66
CA PRO A 132 -3.66 13.20 15.65
C PRO A 132 -2.19 12.96 16.04
N PRO A 133 -1.25 13.79 15.59
CA PRO A 133 0.19 13.59 15.81
C PRO A 133 0.62 13.45 17.29
N GLU A 134 -0.15 14.01 18.22
CA GLU A 134 0.06 13.86 19.67
C GLU A 134 -0.15 12.42 20.17
N ASP A 135 -1.00 11.64 19.50
CA ASP A 135 -1.46 10.32 19.95
C ASP A 135 -0.88 9.15 19.14
N VAL A 136 -0.11 9.41 18.08
CA VAL A 136 0.54 8.37 17.25
C VAL A 136 1.87 7.85 17.82
N GLY A 137 2.24 8.26 19.03
CA GLY A 137 3.52 7.98 19.66
C GLY A 137 3.52 6.75 20.56
N ILE A 138 4.54 5.91 20.45
CA ILE A 138 4.79 4.79 21.39
C ILE A 138 6.20 4.87 21.99
N ALA A 139 6.39 4.20 23.13
CA ALA A 139 7.71 3.99 23.73
C ALA A 139 8.00 2.50 23.86
N VAL A 140 9.20 2.07 23.46
CA VAL A 140 9.60 0.66 23.42
C VAL A 140 10.99 0.44 23.98
N SER A 141 11.22 -0.75 24.53
CA SER A 141 12.56 -1.18 24.96
C SER A 141 13.36 -1.73 23.78
N GLY A 142 14.59 -1.26 23.62
CA GLY A 142 15.47 -1.63 22.51
C GLY A 142 16.96 -1.58 22.88
N ASP A 143 17.78 -2.11 21.97
CA ASP A 143 19.23 -2.20 22.12
C ASP A 143 19.88 -0.90 21.62
N VAL A 144 19.82 0.14 22.46
CA VAL A 144 20.37 1.48 22.18
C VAL A 144 21.10 2.02 23.40
N ASP A 145 22.28 2.62 23.20
CA ASP A 145 23.09 3.19 24.29
C ASP A 145 22.43 4.43 24.93
N MET A 146 21.61 5.14 24.15
CA MET A 146 20.89 6.34 24.57
C MET A 146 19.52 6.36 23.92
N PRO A 147 18.52 7.06 24.51
CA PRO A 147 17.20 7.18 23.91
C PRO A 147 17.25 7.72 22.47
N VAL A 148 16.54 7.04 21.56
CA VAL A 148 16.43 7.40 20.15
C VAL A 148 14.98 7.66 19.81
N LEU A 149 14.70 8.78 19.14
CA LEU A 149 13.41 9.08 18.56
C LEU A 149 13.41 8.62 17.09
N LEU A 150 12.64 7.58 16.77
CA LEU A 150 12.38 7.14 15.41
C LEU A 150 11.01 7.66 14.97
N SER A 151 10.96 8.47 13.91
CA SER A 151 9.71 8.96 13.31
C SER A 151 9.48 8.32 11.95
N LEU A 152 8.22 8.08 11.60
CA LEU A 152 7.78 7.47 10.35
C LEU A 152 6.88 8.43 9.59
N TRP A 153 7.31 8.79 8.39
CA TRP A 153 6.61 9.77 7.56
C TRP A 153 6.08 9.11 6.30
N MET A 154 4.80 9.29 6.00
CA MET A 154 4.25 9.00 4.70
C MET A 154 4.46 10.21 3.81
N VAL A 155 5.22 10.02 2.74
CA VAL A 155 5.58 11.08 1.81
C VAL A 155 4.96 10.77 0.47
N GLU A 156 4.09 11.66 0.01
CA GLU A 156 3.53 11.60 -1.33
C GLU A 156 4.24 12.65 -2.18
N ALA A 157 4.94 12.22 -3.22
CA ALA A 157 5.63 13.10 -4.15
C ALA A 157 4.95 13.02 -5.52
N SER A 158 4.71 14.18 -6.13
CA SER A 158 4.28 14.30 -7.52
C SER A 158 5.44 14.82 -8.36
N ALA A 159 5.88 14.04 -9.34
CA ALA A 159 6.83 14.51 -10.34
C ALA A 159 6.09 15.29 -11.45
N GLY A 160 6.83 16.16 -12.16
CA GLY A 160 6.28 17.02 -13.22
C GLY A 160 5.69 16.28 -14.43
N ASN A 161 5.92 14.96 -14.53
CA ASN A 161 5.33 14.06 -15.53
C ASN A 161 3.94 13.51 -15.11
N GLY A 162 3.41 13.92 -13.94
CA GLY A 162 2.15 13.41 -13.40
C GLY A 162 2.28 12.11 -12.60
N GLU A 163 3.49 11.57 -12.47
CA GLU A 163 3.76 10.38 -11.64
C GLU A 163 3.61 10.74 -10.16
N ARG A 164 2.77 9.99 -9.45
CA ARG A 164 2.63 10.07 -8.01
C ARG A 164 3.29 8.88 -7.36
N ARG A 165 4.16 9.15 -6.39
CA ARG A 165 4.86 8.13 -5.62
C ARG A 165 4.60 8.34 -4.14
N VAL A 166 4.11 7.30 -3.47
CA VAL A 166 3.98 7.26 -2.01
C VAL A 166 5.13 6.43 -1.45
N VAL A 167 5.85 6.98 -0.47
CA VAL A 167 6.94 6.28 0.22
C VAL A 167 6.87 6.49 1.73
N LEU A 168 7.27 5.47 2.48
CA LEU A 168 7.55 5.62 3.91
C LEU A 168 9.00 6.06 4.11
N GLN A 169 9.17 7.16 4.83
CA GLN A 169 10.46 7.75 5.15
C GLN A 169 10.70 7.69 6.67
N PRO A 170 11.50 6.72 7.16
CA PRO A 170 11.95 6.73 8.55
C PRO A 170 13.03 7.78 8.77
N ILE A 171 12.97 8.46 9.92
CA ILE A 171 14.01 9.39 10.39
C ILE A 171 14.27 9.10 11.87
N ALA A 172 15.49 8.69 12.21
CA ALA A 172 15.88 8.38 13.59
C ALA A 172 16.93 9.36 14.09
N VAL A 173 16.70 9.95 15.26
CA VAL A 173 17.62 10.91 15.88
C VAL A 173 17.83 10.63 17.37
N LYS A 174 19.03 10.87 17.87
CA LYS A 174 19.34 10.91 19.31
C LYS A 174 18.90 12.24 19.93
N GLN A 175 18.98 12.34 21.25
CA GLN A 175 18.66 13.57 21.99
C GLN A 175 19.49 14.79 21.56
N ASP A 176 20.72 14.58 21.10
CA ASP A 176 21.60 15.64 20.58
C ASP A 176 21.31 16.04 19.12
N GLY A 177 20.34 15.39 18.48
CA GLY A 177 19.98 15.57 17.07
C GLY A 177 20.82 14.75 16.09
N ALA A 178 21.76 13.92 16.57
CA ALA A 178 22.54 13.05 15.70
C ALA A 178 21.66 11.95 15.08
N ARG A 179 21.74 11.79 13.75
CA ARG A 179 20.96 10.79 13.01
C ARG A 179 21.45 9.37 13.27
N VAL A 180 20.55 8.40 13.31
CA VAL A 180 20.84 6.97 13.55
C VAL A 180 20.32 6.09 12.39
N PRO A 181 21.00 6.05 11.22
CA PRO A 181 20.53 5.27 10.06
C PRO A 181 20.40 3.76 10.28
N ALA A 182 21.11 3.20 11.27
CA ALA A 182 20.96 1.79 11.64
C ALA A 182 19.56 1.49 12.21
N VAL A 183 18.99 2.42 12.99
CA VAL A 183 17.63 2.31 13.52
C VAL A 183 16.60 2.46 12.40
N GLU A 184 16.80 3.40 11.48
CA GLU A 184 15.91 3.62 10.33
C GLU A 184 15.73 2.36 9.47
N ARG A 185 16.82 1.62 9.22
CA ARG A 185 16.81 0.36 8.45
C ARG A 185 16.11 -0.79 9.17
N GLN A 186 15.86 -0.66 10.48
CA GLN A 186 15.24 -1.69 11.32
C GLN A 186 13.93 -1.20 11.93
N CYS A 187 13.23 -0.26 11.30
CA CYS A 187 12.02 0.35 11.86
C CYS A 187 10.94 -0.68 12.27
N GLU A 188 10.71 -1.71 11.45
CA GLU A 188 9.73 -2.76 11.75
C GLU A 188 10.04 -3.53 13.05
N ARG A 189 11.33 -3.73 13.35
CA ARG A 189 11.77 -4.39 14.60
C ARG A 189 11.32 -3.59 15.82
N TYR A 190 11.46 -2.26 15.77
CA TYR A 190 11.12 -1.40 16.90
C TYR A 190 9.62 -1.18 17.06
N LEU A 191 8.85 -1.22 15.96
CA LEU A 191 7.38 -1.21 16.03
C LEU A 191 6.79 -2.45 16.71
N GLN A 192 7.54 -3.55 16.75
CA GLN A 192 7.14 -4.81 17.38
C GLN A 192 7.84 -5.05 18.73
N ALA A 193 8.64 -4.10 19.20
CA ALA A 193 9.39 -4.25 20.44
C ALA A 193 8.48 -4.09 21.68
N PRO A 194 8.85 -4.65 22.83
CA PRO A 194 8.05 -4.54 24.06
C PRO A 194 7.84 -3.08 24.47
N ALA A 195 6.60 -2.74 24.80
CA ALA A 195 6.24 -1.40 25.28
C ALA A 195 6.94 -1.08 26.60
N THR A 196 7.34 0.18 26.76
CA THR A 196 7.97 0.69 27.98
C THR A 196 7.51 2.12 28.28
N SER A 197 8.03 2.70 29.37
CA SER A 197 7.78 4.10 29.71
C SER A 197 8.70 5.04 28.94
N PRO A 198 8.19 6.15 28.38
CA PRO A 198 9.01 7.15 27.73
C PRO A 198 9.95 7.83 28.73
N ARG A 199 11.17 8.13 28.30
CA ARG A 199 12.14 8.99 28.99
C ARG A 199 12.06 10.44 28.53
N PHE A 200 11.71 10.72 27.27
CA PHE A 200 11.56 12.10 26.79
C PHE A 200 10.25 12.71 27.28
N VAL A 201 10.36 13.89 27.88
CA VAL A 201 9.19 14.72 28.20
C VAL A 201 8.62 15.35 26.92
N PRO A 202 7.32 15.71 26.87
CA PRO A 202 6.69 16.24 25.66
C PRO A 202 7.45 17.42 25.03
N LYS A 203 7.98 18.34 25.86
CA LYS A 203 8.78 19.48 25.38
C LYS A 203 10.06 19.05 24.64
N GLN A 204 10.74 18.01 25.12
CA GLN A 204 11.94 17.49 24.47
C GLN A 204 11.60 16.84 23.12
N ARG A 205 10.48 16.11 23.04
CA ARG A 205 10.01 15.53 21.77
C ARG A 205 9.73 16.62 20.74
N LEU A 206 8.96 17.64 21.11
CA LEU A 206 8.67 18.78 20.22
C LEU A 206 9.96 19.49 19.77
N GLU A 207 10.92 19.66 20.67
CA GLU A 207 12.21 20.25 20.33
C GLU A 207 13.01 19.38 19.34
N LEU A 208 13.02 18.06 19.52
CA LEU A 208 13.66 17.13 18.59
C LEU A 208 12.99 17.15 17.21
N PHE A 209 11.66 17.21 17.16
CA PHE A 209 10.94 17.33 15.90
C PHE A 209 11.36 18.59 15.13
N ALA A 210 11.27 19.76 15.78
CA ALA A 210 11.56 21.04 15.15
C ALA A 210 13.05 21.23 14.80
N ARG A 211 13.97 20.81 15.67
CA ARG A 211 15.42 21.10 15.51
C ARG A 211 16.17 20.05 14.72
N ALA A 212 15.71 18.79 14.71
CA ALA A 212 16.45 17.68 14.12
C ALA A 212 15.64 16.88 13.09
N VAL A 213 14.42 16.43 13.42
CA VAL A 213 13.65 15.51 12.55
C VAL A 213 13.20 16.21 11.26
N GLU A 214 12.44 17.31 11.37
CA GLU A 214 11.88 18.01 10.21
C GLU A 214 12.96 18.55 9.25
N PRO A 215 14.06 19.18 9.75
CA PRO A 215 15.15 19.60 8.86
C PRO A 215 15.88 18.42 8.20
N THR A 216 15.94 17.26 8.86
CA THR A 216 16.54 16.05 8.27
C THR A 216 15.64 15.46 7.19
N LEU A 217 14.34 15.35 7.45
CA LEU A 217 13.36 14.94 6.46
C LEU A 217 13.41 15.84 5.22
N GLN A 218 13.39 17.16 5.39
CA GLN A 218 13.45 18.09 4.27
C GLN A 218 14.71 17.91 3.42
N ARG A 219 15.87 17.67 4.04
CA ARG A 219 17.13 17.40 3.33
C ARG A 219 17.09 16.08 2.58
N GLU A 220 16.55 15.03 3.18
CA GLU A 220 16.37 13.72 2.54
C GLU A 220 15.46 13.82 1.31
N LEU A 221 14.33 14.52 1.42
CA LEU A 221 13.39 14.68 0.31
C LEU A 221 13.97 15.49 -0.85
N LYS A 222 14.76 16.53 -0.56
CA LYS A 222 15.54 17.27 -1.57
C LYS A 222 16.57 16.37 -2.26
N HIS A 223 17.30 15.55 -1.51
CA HIS A 223 18.29 14.65 -2.08
C HIS A 223 17.65 13.56 -2.97
N LYS A 224 16.47 13.06 -2.59
CA LYS A 224 15.73 12.04 -3.36
C LYS A 224 14.98 12.59 -4.57
N GLY A 225 15.11 13.88 -4.88
CA GLY A 225 14.48 14.51 -6.04
C GLY A 225 12.98 14.79 -5.88
N ALA A 226 12.37 14.44 -4.75
CA ALA A 226 10.96 14.74 -4.46
C ALA A 226 10.67 16.24 -4.30
N ALA A 227 11.73 17.07 -4.17
CA ALA A 227 11.63 18.51 -3.97
C ALA A 227 12.55 19.33 -4.91
N ASN A 228 13.03 18.76 -6.01
CA ASN A 228 13.85 19.48 -6.99
C ASN A 228 13.02 19.80 -8.25
N GLY A 229 12.72 21.08 -8.50
CA GLY A 229 11.97 21.55 -9.69
C GLY A 229 10.48 21.83 -9.42
N ASP A 230 9.63 21.62 -10.44
CA ASP A 230 8.16 21.82 -10.41
C ASP A 230 7.39 20.73 -9.63
N GLY A 231 8.11 19.77 -9.04
CA GLY A 231 7.51 18.72 -8.22
C GLY A 231 7.03 19.24 -6.87
N SER A 232 5.91 18.72 -6.40
CA SER A 232 5.39 18.98 -5.05
C SER A 232 5.42 17.71 -4.22
N TYR A 233 5.52 17.86 -2.90
CA TYR A 233 5.36 16.74 -1.98
C TYR A 233 4.49 17.13 -0.80
N SER A 234 3.78 16.14 -0.25
CA SER A 234 3.19 16.17 1.09
C SER A 234 3.96 15.20 1.99
N ALA A 235 4.08 15.53 3.27
CA ALA A 235 4.68 14.65 4.26
C ALA A 235 3.79 14.64 5.51
N GLU A 236 3.33 13.46 5.89
CA GLU A 236 2.43 13.22 7.01
C GLU A 236 3.13 12.32 8.04
N LEU A 237 3.16 12.74 9.30
CA LEU A 237 3.67 11.91 10.39
C LEU A 237 2.62 10.85 10.72
N ILE A 238 2.94 9.59 10.48
CA ILE A 238 2.02 8.46 10.71
C ILE A 238 2.34 7.67 11.99
N GLY A 239 3.44 8.03 12.66
CA GLY A 239 3.85 7.39 13.91
C GLY A 239 5.25 7.78 14.33
N TYR A 240 5.52 7.67 15.63
CA TYR A 240 6.87 7.73 16.15
C TYR A 240 7.08 6.78 17.32
N VAL A 241 8.33 6.38 17.51
CA VAL A 241 8.77 5.41 18.50
C VAL A 241 9.90 6.04 19.29
N GLU A 242 9.72 6.13 20.60
CA GLU A 242 10.81 6.39 21.52
C GLU A 242 11.45 5.06 21.92
N ILE A 243 12.68 4.83 21.48
CA ILE A 243 13.43 3.61 21.77
C ILE A 243 14.30 3.90 22.99
N VAL A 244 14.08 3.12 24.04
CA VAL A 244 14.74 3.25 25.33
C VAL A 244 15.59 2.01 25.58
N ASP A 245 16.77 2.18 26.17
CA ASP A 245 17.63 1.07 26.58
C ASP A 245 16.86 0.04 27.43
N GLN A 246 17.09 -1.26 27.16
CA GLN A 246 16.54 -2.39 27.92
C GLN A 246 17.02 -2.42 29.39
N GLY A 247 18.05 -1.64 29.74
CA GLY A 247 18.73 -1.65 31.04
C GLY A 247 18.30 -0.62 32.11
N ALA A 248 17.16 0.07 32.01
CA ALA A 248 16.66 0.92 33.12
C ALA A 248 15.19 0.74 33.44
#